data_AF-A0AB94IB36-F1
#
_entry.id   AF-A0AB94IB36-F1
#
_cell.length_a   1.000
_cell.length_b   1.000
_cell.length_c   1.000
_cell.angle_alpha   90.00
_cell.angle_beta   90.00
_cell.angle_gamma   90.00
#
_symmetry.space_group_name_H-M   'P 1'
#
loop_
_entity.id
_entity.type
_entity.pdbx_description
1 polymer ?
#
loop_
_entity_poly.entity_id
_entity_poly.type
_entity_poly.pdbx_seq_one_letter_code
_entity_poly.pdbx_strand_id
1 'polypeptide(L)'
;MAQAREHRYSISINQASNTLYIEFITLGSHKSNNVEPLNVFRITIMKYSLCGILVHNDPAESLIPYKTDKDIIDLSPPILIIEVIAHLIMTTKTYISLHNT
;
A
#
# COMPACT_ATOMS: atom_id res chain seq x y z
N MET A 1 -4.85 -13.24 -16.68
CA MET A 1 -3.45 -13.58 -16.33
C MET A 1 -2.78 -12.57 -15.38
N ALA A 2 -3.44 -11.49 -14.94
CA ALA A 2 -2.87 -10.52 -13.99
C ALA A 2 -2.97 -10.96 -12.51
N GLN A 3 -3.98 -11.75 -12.13
CA GLN A 3 -4.25 -12.16 -10.74
C GLN A 3 -3.16 -13.02 -10.08
N ALA A 4 -2.28 -13.64 -10.87
CA ALA A 4 -1.28 -14.56 -10.34
C ALA A 4 -0.21 -13.83 -9.52
N ARG A 5 -0.03 -12.52 -9.72
CA ARG A 5 1.02 -11.76 -9.04
C ARG A 5 0.42 -10.78 -8.06
N GLU A 6 1.19 -10.48 -7.04
CA GLU A 6 0.84 -9.43 -6.09
C GLU A 6 1.12 -8.08 -6.74
N HIS A 7 0.16 -7.18 -6.72
CA HIS A 7 0.25 -5.84 -7.25
C HIS A 7 0.09 -4.87 -6.09
N ARG A 8 1.00 -3.90 -5.97
CA ARG A 8 0.90 -2.83 -4.99
C ARG A 8 0.63 -1.49 -5.67
N TYR A 9 -0.29 -0.71 -5.12
CA TYR A 9 -0.64 0.62 -5.57
C TYR A 9 -0.63 1.60 -4.40
N SER A 10 -0.22 2.85 -4.64
CA SER A 10 -0.47 3.97 -3.72
C SER A 10 -1.55 4.88 -4.27
N ILE A 11 -2.42 5.34 -3.38
CA ILE A 11 -3.46 6.32 -3.68
C ILE A 11 -3.12 7.58 -2.88
N SER A 12 -2.80 8.64 -3.59
CA SER A 12 -2.60 9.96 -3.01
C SER A 12 -3.93 10.69 -2.91
N ILE A 13 -4.21 11.31 -1.77
CA ILE A 13 -5.42 12.11 -1.56
C ILE A 13 -5.06 13.52 -1.11
N ASN A 14 -5.94 14.48 -1.36
CA ASN A 14 -5.84 15.80 -0.75
C ASN A 14 -6.53 15.84 0.63
N GLN A 15 -6.46 16.99 1.30
CA GLN A 15 -7.11 17.21 2.61
C GLN A 15 -8.64 17.09 2.59
N ALA A 16 -9.27 17.15 1.42
CA ALA A 16 -10.71 16.95 1.23
C ALA A 16 -11.06 15.50 0.82
N SER A 17 -10.12 14.56 0.95
CA SER A 17 -10.25 13.15 0.58
C SER A 17 -10.50 12.88 -0.91
N ASN A 18 -10.19 13.84 -1.79
CA ASN A 18 -10.22 13.60 -3.23
C ASN A 18 -8.95 12.85 -3.65
N THR A 19 -9.11 11.78 -4.43
CA THR A 19 -7.99 11.09 -5.06
C THR A 19 -7.29 12.00 -6.07
N LEU A 20 -5.99 12.22 -5.87
CA LEU A 20 -5.13 12.99 -6.76
C LEU A 20 -4.45 12.06 -7.78
N TYR A 21 -3.90 10.94 -7.30
CA TYR A 21 -3.13 9.99 -8.11
C TYR A 21 -3.35 8.56 -7.62
N ILE A 22 -3.37 7.61 -8.55
CA ILE A 22 -3.25 6.18 -8.29
C ILE A 22 -1.99 5.71 -9.03
N GLU A 23 -1.01 5.22 -8.28
CA GLU A 23 0.30 4.86 -8.83
C GLU A 23 0.59 3.39 -8.59
N PHE A 24 1.12 2.73 -9.61
CA PHE A 24 1.62 1.38 -9.49
C PHE A 24 3.02 1.40 -8.84
N ILE A 25 3.17 0.69 -7.73
CA ILE A 25 4.43 0.66 -6.98
C ILE A 25 5.26 -0.55 -7.41
N THR A 26 4.73 -1.76 -7.22
CA THR A 26 5.48 -2.99 -7.48
C THR A 26 4.60 -4.12 -7.97
N LEU A 27 5.24 -5.04 -8.69
CA LEU A 27 4.77 -6.39 -8.97
C LEU A 27 5.55 -7.35 -8.06
N GLY A 28 4.89 -7.91 -7.04
CA GLY A 28 5.46 -8.94 -6.19
C GLY A 28 5.52 -10.31 -6.88
N SER A 29 6.49 -11.14 -6.48
CA SER A 29 6.50 -12.56 -6.83
C SER A 29 5.51 -13.34 -5.96
N HIS A 30 5.15 -14.56 -6.34
CA HIS A 30 4.21 -15.40 -5.60
C HIS A 30 4.55 -15.68 -4.11
N LYS A 31 5.78 -15.38 -3.63
CA LYS A 31 6.26 -15.88 -2.32
C LYS A 31 7.25 -15.00 -1.53
N SER A 32 7.54 -13.76 -1.92
CA SER A 32 8.53 -12.96 -1.16
C SER A 32 8.07 -11.53 -0.91
N ASN A 33 7.52 -11.35 0.29
CA ASN A 33 7.13 -10.08 0.88
C ASN A 33 8.37 -9.36 1.41
N ASN A 34 9.25 -8.90 0.54
CA ASN A 34 10.40 -8.09 0.95
C ASN A 34 10.37 -6.77 0.18
N VAL A 35 9.26 -6.06 0.29
CA VAL A 35 9.16 -4.70 -0.23
C VAL A 35 9.73 -3.77 0.84
N GLU A 36 10.90 -3.21 0.56
CA GLU A 36 11.48 -2.16 1.39
C GLU A 36 10.50 -0.98 1.50
N PRO A 37 10.11 -0.54 2.71
CA PRO A 37 9.16 0.56 2.89
C PRO A 37 9.54 1.83 2.14
N LEU A 38 10.84 2.14 2.04
CA LEU A 38 11.33 3.29 1.26
C LEU A 38 10.93 3.22 -0.22
N ASN A 39 10.90 2.02 -0.81
CA ASN A 39 10.46 1.84 -2.20
C ASN A 39 8.95 2.04 -2.36
N VAL A 40 8.16 1.71 -1.33
CA VAL A 40 6.71 1.97 -1.30
C VAL A 40 6.45 3.48 -1.34
N PHE A 41 7.18 4.24 -0.52
CA PHE A 41 6.96 5.67 -0.38
C PHE A 41 7.66 6.53 -1.43
N ARG A 42 8.67 6.00 -2.15
CA ARG A 42 9.49 6.76 -3.11
C ARG A 42 8.66 7.59 -4.10
N ILE A 43 7.65 7.00 -4.72
CA ILE A 43 6.81 7.70 -5.73
C ILE A 43 6.03 8.83 -5.06
N THR A 44 5.45 8.57 -3.90
CA THR A 44 4.71 9.55 -3.11
C THR A 44 5.60 10.73 -2.69
N ILE A 45 6.82 10.44 -2.20
CA ILE A 45 7.82 11.46 -1.85
C ILE A 45 8.16 12.32 -3.07
N MET A 46 8.48 11.68 -4.21
CA MET A 46 8.86 12.38 -5.44
C MET A 46 7.76 13.30 -5.97
N LYS A 47 6.50 13.00 -5.68
CA LYS A 47 5.34 13.79 -6.09
C LYS A 47 4.89 14.81 -5.04
N TYR A 48 5.61 14.93 -3.91
CA TYR A 48 5.24 15.79 -2.79
C TYR A 48 3.78 15.59 -2.34
N SER A 49 3.27 14.35 -2.43
CA SER A 49 1.90 14.03 -2.04
C SER A 49 1.83 13.37 -0.66
N LEU A 50 0.65 13.43 -0.04
CA LEU A 50 0.31 12.59 1.10
C LEU A 50 -0.09 11.20 0.58
N CYS A 51 0.50 10.12 1.10
CA CYS A 51 0.15 8.74 0.73
C CYS A 51 -1.06 8.25 1.53
N GLY A 52 -2.26 8.74 1.24
CA GLY A 52 -3.43 8.41 2.05
C GLY A 52 -3.76 6.92 2.12
N ILE A 53 -3.61 6.15 1.03
CA ILE A 53 -4.00 4.73 1.03
C ILE A 53 -2.99 3.87 0.28
N LEU A 54 -2.49 2.82 0.93
CA LEU A 54 -1.75 1.74 0.29
C LEU A 54 -2.69 0.60 -0.06
N VAL A 55 -2.55 -0.02 -1.24
CA VAL A 55 -3.43 -1.10 -1.68
C VAL A 55 -2.60 -2.25 -2.24
N HIS A 56 -2.92 -3.48 -1.86
CA HIS A 56 -2.43 -4.66 -2.59
C HIS A 56 -3.45 -5.79 -2.67
N ASN A 57 -3.31 -6.65 -3.68
CA ASN A 57 -4.04 -7.92 -3.76
C ASN A 57 -3.21 -9.06 -3.20
N ASP A 58 -3.85 -10.03 -2.55
CA ASP A 58 -3.20 -11.31 -2.24
C ASP A 58 -3.49 -12.31 -3.37
N PRO A 59 -2.48 -12.82 -4.10
CA PRO A 59 -2.67 -13.86 -5.12
C PRO A 59 -3.31 -15.15 -4.58
N ALA A 60 -3.20 -15.41 -3.28
CA ALA A 60 -3.85 -16.54 -2.60
C ALA A 60 -5.31 -16.24 -2.19
N GLU A 61 -5.83 -15.05 -2.53
CA GLU A 61 -7.16 -14.58 -2.15
C GLU A 61 -7.40 -14.61 -0.63
N SER A 62 -6.34 -14.35 0.14
CA SER A 62 -6.38 -14.24 1.59
C SER A 62 -6.42 -12.77 2.02
N LEU A 63 -7.11 -12.50 3.12
CA LEU A 63 -7.15 -11.18 3.77
C LEU A 63 -6.25 -11.15 5.02
N ILE A 64 -5.40 -12.15 5.21
CA ILE A 64 -4.52 -12.22 6.38
C ILE A 64 -3.30 -11.32 6.10
N PRO A 65 -3.10 -10.24 6.87
CA PRO A 65 -1.98 -9.34 6.65
C PRO A 65 -0.66 -10.03 7.00
N TYR A 66 0.33 -9.85 6.14
CA TYR A 66 1.69 -10.31 6.39
C TYR A 66 2.40 -9.35 7.34
N LYS A 67 3.50 -9.81 7.94
CA LYS A 67 4.33 -8.97 8.81
C LYS A 67 4.76 -7.67 8.12
N THR A 68 5.14 -7.75 6.85
CA THR A 68 5.55 -6.58 6.07
C THR A 68 4.46 -5.56 5.85
N ASP A 69 3.19 -5.97 5.82
CA ASP A 69 2.08 -5.03 5.67
C ASP A 69 1.94 -4.17 6.93
N LYS A 70 2.18 -4.77 8.10
CA LYS A 70 2.26 -4.04 9.37
C LYS A 70 3.52 -3.19 9.44
N ASP A 71 4.67 -3.76 9.08
CA ASP A 71 5.94 -3.03 9.09
C ASP A 71 5.89 -1.80 8.18
N ILE A 72 5.20 -1.82 7.03
CA ILE A 72 5.06 -0.63 6.16
C ILE A 72 4.25 0.49 6.83
N ILE A 73 3.21 0.15 7.59
CA ILE A 73 2.40 1.12 8.34
C ILE A 73 3.22 1.68 9.51
N ASP A 74 3.89 0.80 10.27
CA ASP A 74 4.67 1.15 11.45
C ASP A 74 5.96 1.92 11.11
N LEU A 75 6.60 1.58 9.98
CA LEU A 75 7.84 2.22 9.50
C LEU A 75 7.58 3.47 8.68
N SER A 76 6.33 3.92 8.51
CA SER A 76 6.01 5.27 7.99
C SER A 76 6.63 6.29 8.96
N PRO A 77 7.86 6.78 8.72
CA PRO A 77 8.58 7.53 9.73
C PRO A 77 7.93 8.91 9.85
N PRO A 78 7.85 9.50 11.06
CA PRO A 78 7.39 10.88 11.24
C PRO A 78 8.22 11.92 10.47
N ILE A 79 9.40 11.53 9.96
CA ILE A 79 10.29 12.36 9.12
C ILE A 79 9.77 12.49 7.68
N LEU A 80 9.07 11.48 7.18
CA LEU A 80 8.34 11.60 5.92
C LEU A 80 7.01 12.27 6.29
N ILE A 81 6.69 13.40 5.68
CA ILE A 81 5.40 14.12 5.84
C ILE A 81 4.23 13.28 5.26
N ILE A 82 4.42 11.97 5.11
CA ILE A 82 3.55 11.04 4.45
C ILE A 82 2.76 10.31 5.53
N GLU A 83 1.47 10.57 5.59
CA GLU A 83 0.53 9.86 6.44
C GLU A 83 -0.11 8.73 5.64
N VAL A 84 0.01 7.48 6.12
CA VAL A 84 -0.74 6.32 5.62
C VAL A 84 -2.02 6.18 6.44
N ILE A 85 -3.14 6.63 5.89
CA ILE A 85 -4.44 6.63 6.56
C ILE A 85 -5.06 5.22 6.57
N ALA A 86 -4.80 4.46 5.51
CA ALA A 86 -5.24 3.07 5.42
C ALA A 86 -4.31 2.23 4.56
N HIS A 87 -4.25 0.94 4.87
CA HIS A 87 -3.68 -0.07 4.00
C HIS A 87 -4.73 -1.14 3.69
N LEU A 88 -5.18 -1.18 2.43
CA LEU A 88 -6.17 -2.12 1.93
C LEU A 88 -5.52 -3.39 1.39
N ILE A 89 -5.99 -4.53 1.88
CA ILE A 89 -5.71 -5.86 1.31
C ILE A 89 -6.97 -6.33 0.61
N MET A 90 -6.87 -6.62 -0.68
CA MET A 90 -8.03 -6.93 -1.52
C MET A 90 -7.98 -8.34 -2.10
N THR A 91 -9.16 -8.91 -2.27
CA THR A 91 -9.44 -10.13 -3.04
C THR A 91 -10.40 -9.78 -4.16
N THR A 92 -10.73 -10.74 -5.02
CA THR A 92 -11.79 -10.59 -6.02
C THR A 92 -13.18 -10.31 -5.44
N LYS A 93 -13.41 -10.62 -4.15
CA LYS A 93 -14.74 -10.59 -3.53
C LYS A 93 -14.91 -9.50 -2.48
N THR A 94 -13.82 -9.15 -1.79
CA THR A 94 -13.87 -8.28 -0.62
C THR A 94 -12.48 -7.71 -0.30
N TYR A 95 -12.41 -6.83 0.69
CA TYR A 95 -11.18 -6.24 1.19
C TYR A 95 -11.20 -6.11 2.72
N ILE A 96 -10.03 -5.96 3.31
CA ILE A 96 -9.86 -5.45 4.68
C ILE A 96 -9.07 -4.13 4.65
N SER A 97 -9.28 -3.30 5.67
CA SER A 97 -8.51 -2.08 5.89
C SER A 97 -7.72 -2.20 7.18
N LEU A 98 -6.39 -2.17 7.06
CA LEU A 98 -5.50 -1.97 8.20
C LEU A 98 -5.41 -0.47 8.47
N HIS A 99 -5.50 -0.10 9.74
CA HIS A 99 -5.30 1.26 10.23
C HIS A 99 -4.44 1.17 11.49
N ASN A 100 -3.62 2.19 11.75
CA ASN A 100 -2.96 2.31 13.05
C ASN A 100 -4.02 2.58 14.13
N THR A 101 -4.01 1.78 15.19
CA THR A 101 -4.69 2.07 16.46
C THR A 101 -3.75 2.78 17.41
#